data_AF-A0A4W5NTI1-F1
#
_entry.id   AF-A0A4W5NTI1-F1
#
_cell.length_a   1.000
_cell.length_b   1.000
_cell.length_c   1.000
_cell.angle_alpha   90.00
_cell.angle_beta   90.00
_cell.angle_gamma   90.00
#
_symmetry.space_group_name_H-M   'P 1'
#
loop_
_entity.id
_entity.type
_entity.pdbx_description
1 polymer ?
#
loop_
_entity_poly.entity_id
_entity_poly.type
_entity_poly.pdbx_seq_one_letter_code
_entity_poly.pdbx_strand_id
1 'polypeptide(L)'
;MRKIVELLLLMLVLTHTAWGQGRRRKGQRDDNQVLQNKGKILICPVEIMFILDSSEKAKVLLFEKQKDFVLRFSTRLMQIQAAGWRLRLRLAALQYSSSVSLEHNFRDWQDVDVFQSRVASMAYIGHGTYSAYAITNATQMFSRETAANSLRVMLLMTDGVDHPRSPSAVTAASEAKNHNIRLFTIGLSGLPRDMPTNARLRSIASAPPQQHVLSLADNLLEDKLFRELNVLVNTGVSMSLFLVTIHLECKDDYL
;
A
#
# COMPACT_ATOMS: atom_id res chain seq x y z
N MET A 1 73.44 -23.56 13.05
CA MET A 1 73.24 -23.63 11.59
C MET A 1 72.79 -22.25 11.10
N ARG A 2 73.48 -21.79 10.05
CA ARG A 2 73.50 -20.50 9.34
C ARG A 2 72.38 -19.45 9.56
N LYS A 3 72.88 -18.23 9.82
CA LYS A 3 72.27 -16.90 9.77
C LYS A 3 71.93 -16.48 8.32
N ILE A 4 70.77 -15.85 8.07
CA ILE A 4 70.55 -14.40 7.79
C ILE A 4 70.95 -13.93 6.38
N VAL A 5 69.91 -13.53 5.62
CA VAL A 5 69.72 -12.30 4.83
C VAL A 5 70.73 -11.94 3.71
N GLU A 6 70.14 -11.77 2.51
CA GLU A 6 70.53 -10.96 1.35
C GLU A 6 71.92 -11.13 0.70
N LEU A 7 71.91 -11.15 -0.65
CA LEU A 7 72.48 -10.07 -1.48
C LEU A 7 73.28 -10.57 -2.72
N LEU A 8 72.85 -10.08 -3.89
CA LEU A 8 73.60 -9.80 -5.15
C LEU A 8 74.08 -10.94 -6.11
N LEU A 9 73.37 -11.01 -7.26
CA LEU A 9 73.82 -10.58 -8.60
C LEU A 9 74.98 -11.30 -9.35
N LEU A 10 74.67 -11.94 -10.50
CA LEU A 10 75.10 -11.57 -11.89
C LEU A 10 75.13 -12.76 -12.90
N MET A 11 74.32 -12.61 -13.96
CA MET A 11 74.60 -12.78 -15.40
C MET A 11 74.94 -14.14 -16.05
N LEU A 12 74.09 -14.54 -17.01
CA LEU A 12 74.38 -14.75 -18.45
C LEU A 12 73.17 -15.50 -19.09
N VAL A 13 72.66 -15.33 -20.32
CA VAL A 13 72.56 -14.27 -21.35
C VAL A 13 72.03 -14.98 -22.62
N LEU A 14 71.04 -14.36 -23.30
CA LEU A 14 70.62 -14.52 -24.72
C LEU A 14 69.87 -15.82 -25.11
N THR A 15 68.76 -15.82 -25.87
CA THR A 15 68.32 -15.11 -27.09
C THR A 15 66.76 -15.27 -27.19
N HIS A 16 65.90 -14.51 -27.89
CA HIS A 16 65.98 -13.78 -29.16
C HIS A 16 65.04 -12.55 -29.18
N THR A 17 65.43 -11.62 -30.05
CA THR A 17 64.84 -10.34 -30.46
C THR A 17 63.75 -10.48 -31.53
N ALA A 18 62.73 -9.62 -31.48
CA ALA A 18 62.11 -8.96 -32.65
C ALA A 18 61.26 -7.77 -32.15
N TRP A 19 61.84 -6.58 -32.03
CA TRP A 19 61.82 -5.48 -33.01
C TRP A 19 60.42 -5.12 -33.55
N GLY A 20 59.89 -4.00 -33.05
CA GLY A 20 58.80 -3.23 -33.62
C GLY A 20 58.80 -1.82 -33.03
N GLN A 21 59.59 -0.92 -33.60
CA GLN A 21 59.67 0.51 -33.26
C GLN A 21 58.44 1.27 -33.80
N GLY A 22 57.92 2.27 -33.07
CA GLY A 22 56.98 3.21 -33.69
C GLY A 22 56.19 4.22 -32.84
N ARG A 23 56.89 5.05 -32.05
CA ARG A 23 56.54 6.45 -31.68
C ARG A 23 55.15 6.84 -31.10
N ARG A 24 55.23 7.25 -29.81
CA ARG A 24 54.57 8.36 -29.10
C ARG A 24 53.72 9.37 -29.93
N ARG A 25 52.50 9.67 -29.46
CA ARG A 25 52.16 10.97 -28.79
C ARG A 25 50.70 11.00 -28.27
N LYS A 26 50.60 11.28 -26.96
CA LYS A 26 49.71 12.24 -26.27
C LYS A 26 48.30 12.43 -26.85
N GLY A 27 47.32 11.87 -26.14
CA GLY A 27 45.90 12.25 -26.22
C GLY A 27 45.29 12.10 -24.84
N GLN A 28 45.36 13.17 -24.05
CA GLN A 28 44.47 13.37 -22.91
C GLN A 28 43.05 13.42 -23.50
N ARG A 29 42.20 12.47 -23.12
CA ARG A 29 40.79 12.47 -23.49
C ARG A 29 40.00 12.44 -22.20
N ASP A 30 39.65 13.65 -21.78
CA ASP A 30 38.64 13.90 -20.76
C ASP A 30 37.32 13.22 -21.13
N ASP A 31 36.64 12.80 -20.08
CA ASP A 31 35.20 12.69 -19.94
C ASP A 31 34.41 12.06 -21.08
N ASN A 32 34.03 10.81 -20.81
CA ASN A 32 32.60 10.48 -20.77
C ASN A 32 32.42 9.29 -19.83
N GLN A 33 32.53 9.53 -18.52
CA GLN A 33 31.59 8.88 -17.64
C GLN A 33 30.22 9.37 -18.11
N VAL A 34 29.57 8.57 -18.95
CA VAL A 34 28.14 8.65 -19.14
C VAL A 34 27.58 8.51 -17.74
N LEU A 35 27.25 9.65 -17.13
CA LEU A 35 26.37 9.77 -15.99
C LEU A 35 25.06 9.14 -16.43
N GLN A 36 24.99 7.81 -16.39
CA GLN A 36 23.73 7.14 -16.20
C GLN A 36 23.29 7.51 -14.80
N ASN A 37 22.71 8.70 -14.71
CA ASN A 37 21.82 9.05 -13.64
C ASN A 37 20.63 8.11 -13.81
N LYS A 38 20.78 6.84 -13.38
CA LYS A 38 19.67 5.92 -13.15
C LYS A 38 18.86 6.59 -12.05
N GLY A 39 17.98 7.50 -12.45
CA GLY A 39 17.05 8.14 -11.54
C GLY A 39 16.41 7.04 -10.72
N LYS A 40 16.60 7.07 -9.39
CA LYS A 40 16.03 6.07 -8.50
C LYS A 40 14.53 6.06 -8.77
N ILE A 41 13.99 4.93 -9.24
CA ILE A 41 12.55 4.76 -9.40
C ILE A 41 11.95 4.77 -8.00
N LEU A 42 11.28 5.86 -7.65
CA LEU A 42 10.60 6.01 -6.37
C LEU A 42 9.31 5.19 -6.41
N ILE A 43 9.15 4.23 -5.50
CA ILE A 43 7.98 3.34 -5.43
C ILE A 43 7.08 3.80 -4.30
N CYS A 44 5.79 4.01 -4.59
CA CYS A 44 4.76 4.32 -3.61
C CYS A 44 3.92 3.05 -3.33
N PRO A 45 4.17 2.30 -2.25
CA PRO A 45 3.35 1.15 -1.88
C PRO A 45 2.01 1.61 -1.31
N VAL A 46 0.93 1.16 -1.93
CA VAL A 46 -0.45 1.45 -1.53
C VAL A 46 -1.20 0.14 -1.34
N GLU A 47 -1.84 0.01 -0.19
CA GLU A 47 -2.42 -1.24 0.30
C GLU A 47 -3.87 -0.95 0.69
N ILE A 48 -4.83 -1.48 -0.05
CA ILE A 48 -6.25 -1.21 0.17
C ILE A 48 -6.97 -2.50 0.50
N MET A 49 -7.64 -2.54 1.66
CA MET A 49 -8.46 -3.69 2.06
C MET A 49 -9.94 -3.33 2.05
N PHE A 50 -10.74 -4.14 1.38
CA PHE A 50 -12.20 -4.11 1.45
C PHE A 50 -12.68 -5.05 2.56
N ILE A 51 -13.58 -4.56 3.41
CA ILE A 51 -14.24 -5.35 4.46
C ILE A 51 -15.74 -5.33 4.16
N LEU A 52 -16.28 -6.49 3.77
CA LEU A 52 -17.69 -6.65 3.39
C LEU A 52 -18.51 -7.18 4.56
N ASP A 53 -19.67 -6.59 4.80
CA ASP A 53 -20.66 -7.08 5.75
C ASP A 53 -21.51 -8.17 5.10
N SER A 54 -21.33 -9.39 5.58
CA SER A 54 -22.05 -10.60 5.17
C SER A 54 -23.00 -11.08 6.29
N SER A 55 -23.40 -10.19 7.20
CA SER A 55 -24.32 -10.50 8.29
C SER A 55 -25.76 -10.62 7.84
N GLU A 56 -26.61 -11.17 8.71
CA GLU A 56 -28.06 -11.27 8.54
C GLU A 56 -28.69 -9.90 8.21
N LYS A 57 -28.17 -8.81 8.81
CA LYS A 57 -28.66 -7.44 8.60
C LYS A 57 -28.40 -6.92 7.21
N ALA A 58 -27.22 -7.21 6.65
CA ALA A 58 -26.93 -6.86 5.26
C ALA A 58 -27.94 -7.54 4.33
N LYS A 59 -28.28 -8.80 4.61
CA LYS A 59 -29.04 -9.68 3.70
C LYS A 59 -28.27 -9.92 2.40
N VAL A 60 -28.64 -10.98 1.70
CA VAL A 60 -27.99 -11.41 0.44
C VAL A 60 -27.94 -10.27 -0.60
N LEU A 61 -29.05 -9.54 -0.79
CA LEU A 61 -29.12 -8.49 -1.81
C LEU A 61 -28.13 -7.34 -1.59
N LEU A 62 -27.88 -6.95 -0.34
CA LEU A 62 -26.93 -5.87 -0.04
C LEU A 62 -25.49 -6.38 -0.07
N PHE A 63 -25.27 -7.64 0.28
CA PHE A 63 -23.96 -8.27 0.13
C PHE A 63 -23.54 -8.34 -1.34
N GLU A 64 -24.45 -8.70 -2.25
CA GLU A 64 -24.15 -8.66 -3.69
C GLU A 64 -23.88 -7.22 -4.19
N LYS A 65 -24.62 -6.21 -3.71
CA LYS A 65 -24.31 -4.80 -4.01
C LYS A 65 -22.93 -4.37 -3.53
N GLN A 66 -22.48 -4.86 -2.38
CA GLN A 66 -21.13 -4.62 -1.87
C GLN A 66 -20.09 -5.26 -2.80
N LYS A 67 -20.27 -6.54 -3.17
CA LYS A 67 -19.39 -7.22 -4.13
C LYS A 67 -19.30 -6.47 -5.45
N ASP A 68 -20.44 -6.10 -6.02
CA ASP A 68 -20.53 -5.31 -7.26
C ASP A 68 -19.74 -4.00 -7.17
N PHE A 69 -19.86 -3.28 -6.04
CA PHE A 69 -19.08 -2.08 -5.79
C PHE A 69 -17.57 -2.38 -5.75
N VAL A 70 -17.13 -3.43 -5.04
CA VAL A 70 -15.71 -3.81 -4.96
C VAL A 70 -15.16 -4.17 -6.34
N LEU A 71 -15.91 -4.91 -7.16
CA LEU A 71 -15.50 -5.30 -8.51
C LEU A 71 -15.31 -4.07 -9.42
N ARG A 72 -16.30 -3.17 -9.48
CA ARG A 72 -16.16 -1.94 -10.28
C ARG A 72 -15.05 -1.03 -9.77
N PHE A 73 -15.03 -0.81 -8.45
CA PHE A 73 -14.10 0.13 -7.85
C PHE A 73 -12.65 -0.35 -7.90
N SER A 74 -12.39 -1.65 -7.77
CA SER A 74 -11.04 -2.21 -7.92
C SER A 74 -10.44 -1.98 -9.30
N THR A 75 -11.25 -2.10 -10.36
CA THR A 75 -10.83 -1.72 -11.73
C THR A 75 -10.44 -0.25 -11.79
N ARG A 76 -11.29 0.61 -11.22
CA ARG A 76 -11.06 2.05 -11.20
C ARG A 76 -9.80 2.42 -10.41
N LEU A 77 -9.51 1.77 -9.29
CA LEU A 77 -8.32 2.02 -8.48
C LEU A 77 -7.01 1.83 -9.26
N MET A 78 -6.98 0.93 -10.26
CA MET A 78 -5.80 0.75 -11.12
C MET A 78 -5.46 1.98 -11.97
N GLN A 79 -6.37 2.94 -12.07
CA GLN A 79 -6.18 4.20 -12.81
C GLN A 79 -5.54 5.31 -11.95
N ILE A 80 -5.32 5.08 -10.64
CA ILE A 80 -4.66 6.07 -9.79
C ILE A 80 -3.21 6.26 -10.25
N GLN A 81 -2.81 7.53 -10.37
CA GLN A 81 -1.45 7.91 -10.74
C GLN A 81 -0.81 8.73 -9.62
N ALA A 82 0.49 8.51 -9.43
CA ALA A 82 1.32 9.26 -8.50
C ALA A 82 2.34 10.08 -9.30
N ALA A 83 2.32 11.40 -9.16
CA ALA A 83 3.24 12.27 -9.90
C ALA A 83 4.71 11.94 -9.54
N GLY A 84 5.51 11.56 -10.54
CA GLY A 84 6.94 11.27 -10.37
C GLY A 84 7.28 9.98 -9.62
N TRP A 85 6.27 9.17 -9.24
CA TRP A 85 6.45 7.92 -8.49
C TRP A 85 5.75 6.77 -9.19
N ARG A 86 6.34 5.57 -9.12
CA ARG A 86 5.67 4.34 -9.56
C ARG A 86 4.77 3.83 -8.45
N LEU A 87 3.47 3.83 -8.68
CA LEU A 87 2.51 3.24 -7.75
C LEU A 87 2.65 1.71 -7.73
N ARG A 88 2.74 1.13 -6.54
CA ARG A 88 2.58 -0.32 -6.32
C ARG A 88 1.35 -0.53 -5.45
N LEU A 89 0.21 -0.64 -6.12
CA LEU A 89 -1.08 -0.87 -5.49
C LEU A 89 -1.34 -2.37 -5.33
N ARG A 90 -1.75 -2.79 -4.14
CA ARG A 90 -2.25 -4.14 -3.86
C ARG A 90 -3.60 -4.06 -3.15
N LEU A 91 -4.48 -5.00 -3.46
CA LEU A 91 -5.79 -5.10 -2.85
C LEU A 91 -5.92 -6.36 -2.00
N ALA A 92 -6.70 -6.27 -0.93
CA ALA A 92 -7.12 -7.40 -0.12
C ALA A 92 -8.62 -7.31 0.15
N ALA A 93 -9.24 -8.44 0.47
CA ALA A 93 -10.64 -8.48 0.85
C ALA A 93 -10.91 -9.52 1.93
N LEU A 94 -11.74 -9.15 2.88
CA LEU A 94 -12.35 -10.07 3.83
C LEU A 94 -13.85 -9.76 3.93
N GLN A 95 -14.61 -10.75 4.36
CA GLN A 95 -16.01 -10.57 4.74
C GLN A 95 -16.21 -10.98 6.21
N TYR A 96 -17.24 -10.43 6.84
CA TYR A 96 -17.55 -10.74 8.23
C TYR A 96 -19.03 -10.96 8.48
N SER A 97 -19.32 -11.81 9.47
CA SER A 97 -20.61 -11.91 10.14
C SER A 97 -20.36 -12.25 11.63
N SER A 98 -20.75 -13.44 12.10
CA SER A 98 -20.31 -14.03 13.37
C SER A 98 -18.86 -14.54 13.33
N SER A 99 -18.32 -14.75 12.13
CA SER A 99 -16.92 -15.07 11.88
C SER A 99 -16.32 -14.11 10.86
N VAL A 100 -14.99 -14.08 10.77
CA VAL A 100 -14.26 -13.36 9.73
C VAL A 100 -13.73 -14.39 8.74
N SER A 101 -14.02 -14.17 7.45
CA SER A 101 -13.48 -14.97 6.35
C SER A 101 -12.54 -14.11 5.51
N LEU A 102 -11.30 -14.57 5.37
CA LEU A 102 -10.29 -13.94 4.52
C LEU A 102 -10.42 -14.46 3.09
N GLU A 103 -10.78 -13.59 2.17
CA GLU A 103 -11.10 -13.96 0.78
C GLU A 103 -9.90 -13.73 -0.15
N HIS A 104 -9.11 -12.68 0.12
CA HIS A 104 -7.84 -12.41 -0.55
C HIS A 104 -6.93 -11.57 0.36
N ASN A 105 -5.65 -11.93 0.47
CA ASN A 105 -4.66 -11.24 1.31
C ASN A 105 -3.65 -10.44 0.46
N PHE A 106 -2.79 -9.64 1.08
CA PHE A 106 -1.84 -8.80 0.35
C PHE A 106 -0.62 -9.56 -0.18
N ARG A 107 -0.26 -10.70 0.44
CA ARG A 107 0.88 -11.53 0.03
C ARG A 107 0.62 -12.26 -1.29
N ASP A 108 -0.63 -12.67 -1.49
CA ASP A 108 -1.08 -13.44 -2.66
C ASP A 108 -1.54 -12.53 -3.81
N TRP A 109 -1.38 -11.20 -3.66
CA TRP A 109 -1.68 -10.22 -4.69
C TRP A 109 -0.86 -10.51 -5.96
N GLN A 110 -1.58 -10.66 -7.07
CA GLN A 110 -1.00 -10.86 -8.40
C GLN A 110 -1.44 -9.72 -9.31
N ASP A 111 -2.73 -9.63 -9.56
CA ASP A 111 -3.37 -8.60 -10.35
C ASP A 111 -4.82 -8.40 -9.92
N VAL A 112 -5.48 -7.43 -10.56
CA VAL A 112 -6.87 -7.08 -10.27
C VAL A 112 -7.85 -8.18 -10.69
N ASP A 113 -7.55 -8.97 -11.71
CA ASP A 113 -8.45 -10.01 -12.24
C ASP A 113 -8.55 -11.18 -11.28
N VAL A 114 -7.42 -11.63 -10.71
CA VAL A 114 -7.38 -12.66 -9.66
C VAL A 114 -8.12 -12.18 -8.42
N PHE A 115 -7.89 -10.93 -7.99
CA PHE A 115 -8.61 -10.34 -6.87
C PHE A 115 -10.13 -10.31 -7.12
N GLN A 116 -10.56 -9.84 -8.28
CA GLN A 116 -11.97 -9.77 -8.65
C GLN A 116 -12.61 -11.16 -8.73
N SER A 117 -11.91 -12.17 -9.23
CA SER A 117 -12.38 -13.56 -9.22
C SER A 117 -12.65 -14.05 -7.81
N ARG A 118 -11.75 -13.77 -6.84
CA ARG A 118 -11.96 -14.10 -5.43
C ARG A 118 -13.18 -13.39 -4.86
N VAL A 119 -13.32 -12.08 -5.09
CA VAL A 119 -14.48 -11.29 -4.64
C VAL A 119 -15.79 -11.82 -5.22
N ALA A 120 -15.82 -12.13 -6.52
CA ALA A 120 -17.02 -12.65 -7.19
C ALA A 120 -17.46 -14.00 -6.59
N SER A 121 -16.50 -14.84 -6.20
CA SER A 121 -16.74 -16.17 -5.60
C SER A 121 -17.17 -16.15 -4.14
N MET A 122 -17.16 -14.99 -3.47
CA MET A 122 -17.55 -14.89 -2.06
C MET A 122 -18.99 -15.36 -1.85
N ALA A 123 -19.16 -16.30 -0.92
CA ALA A 123 -20.46 -16.80 -0.49
C ALA A 123 -20.98 -16.02 0.73
N TYR A 124 -22.27 -15.71 0.72
CA TYR A 124 -22.95 -15.05 1.84
C TYR A 124 -22.97 -15.94 3.10
N ILE A 125 -22.73 -15.34 4.28
CA ILE A 125 -22.62 -16.08 5.56
C ILE A 125 -23.91 -15.98 6.39
N GLY A 126 -24.48 -14.78 6.54
CA GLY A 126 -25.84 -14.57 7.09
C GLY A 126 -26.04 -14.73 8.60
N HIS A 127 -24.98 -14.67 9.41
CA HIS A 127 -25.08 -14.76 10.87
C HIS A 127 -25.00 -13.37 11.54
N GLY A 128 -24.57 -13.28 12.81
CA GLY A 128 -24.50 -12.03 13.57
C GLY A 128 -23.55 -10.99 12.97
N THR A 129 -23.44 -9.82 13.61
CA THR A 129 -22.64 -8.69 13.10
C THR A 129 -21.52 -8.38 14.10
N TYR A 130 -20.28 -8.76 13.79
CA TYR A 130 -19.12 -8.57 14.67
C TYR A 130 -17.99 -7.81 13.96
N SER A 131 -18.22 -6.55 13.60
CA SER A 131 -17.28 -5.74 12.82
C SER A 131 -15.95 -5.48 13.55
N ALA A 132 -15.95 -5.47 14.89
CA ALA A 132 -14.72 -5.30 15.67
C ALA A 132 -13.67 -6.36 15.34
N TYR A 133 -14.07 -7.64 15.20
CA TYR A 133 -13.13 -8.70 14.83
C TYR A 133 -12.63 -8.55 13.39
N ALA A 134 -13.47 -8.07 12.47
CA ALA A 134 -13.06 -7.79 11.10
C ALA A 134 -11.97 -6.70 11.06
N ILE A 135 -12.17 -5.59 11.78
CA ILE A 135 -11.20 -4.49 11.88
C ILE A 135 -9.90 -4.96 12.54
N THR A 136 -9.98 -5.77 13.61
CA THR A 136 -8.79 -6.31 14.28
C THR A 136 -7.99 -7.24 13.36
N ASN A 137 -8.65 -8.16 12.64
CA ASN A 137 -7.99 -9.07 11.70
C ASN A 137 -7.32 -8.30 10.56
N ALA A 138 -8.02 -7.31 9.99
CA ALA A 138 -7.48 -6.43 8.96
C ALA A 138 -6.23 -5.67 9.45
N THR A 139 -6.29 -5.09 10.65
CA THR A 139 -5.16 -4.38 11.26
C THR A 139 -3.93 -5.28 11.40
N GLN A 140 -4.13 -6.50 11.90
CA GLN A 140 -3.04 -7.47 12.03
C GLN A 140 -2.45 -7.85 10.68
N MET A 141 -3.28 -7.99 9.64
CA MET A 141 -2.83 -8.27 8.29
C MET A 141 -2.00 -7.13 7.69
N PHE A 142 -2.46 -5.89 7.81
CA PHE A 142 -1.68 -4.73 7.41
C PHE A 142 -0.30 -4.74 8.06
N SER A 143 -0.23 -4.95 9.37
CA SER A 143 1.04 -4.99 10.10
C SER A 143 1.97 -6.13 9.67
N ARG A 144 1.43 -7.30 9.30
CA ARG A 144 2.20 -8.50 8.96
C ARG A 144 2.59 -8.62 7.48
N GLU A 145 1.84 -7.97 6.59
CA GLU A 145 1.92 -8.24 5.14
C GLU A 145 2.32 -7.02 4.29
N THR A 146 2.42 -5.85 4.91
CA THR A 146 2.72 -4.60 4.21
C THR A 146 3.89 -3.89 4.85
N ALA A 147 4.65 -3.15 4.04
CA ALA A 147 5.79 -2.38 4.54
C ALA A 147 5.31 -1.24 5.45
N ALA A 148 6.12 -0.87 6.45
CA ALA A 148 5.77 0.19 7.41
C ALA A 148 5.55 1.56 6.76
N ASN A 149 6.16 1.82 5.60
CA ASN A 149 6.01 3.05 4.81
C ASN A 149 4.88 3.00 3.78
N SER A 150 4.01 1.98 3.82
CA SER A 150 2.89 1.87 2.88
C SER A 150 1.75 2.80 3.27
N LEU A 151 1.10 3.40 2.27
CA LEU A 151 -0.21 4.00 2.48
C LEU A 151 -1.22 2.85 2.66
N ARG A 152 -1.75 2.72 3.88
CA ARG A 152 -2.70 1.66 4.26
C ARG A 152 -4.10 2.23 4.33
N VAL A 153 -5.04 1.64 3.59
CA VAL A 153 -6.44 2.08 3.56
C VAL A 153 -7.36 0.91 3.84
N MET A 154 -8.26 1.08 4.81
CA MET A 154 -9.31 0.13 5.13
C MET A 154 -10.66 0.70 4.71
N LEU A 155 -11.42 -0.03 3.89
CA LEU A 155 -12.75 0.34 3.41
C LEU A 155 -13.78 -0.59 4.06
N LEU A 156 -14.36 -0.15 5.18
CA LEU A 156 -15.35 -0.92 5.94
C LEU A 156 -16.76 -0.63 5.45
N MET A 157 -17.40 -1.61 4.85
CA MET A 157 -18.83 -1.57 4.53
C MET A 157 -19.61 -2.12 5.73
N THR A 158 -20.53 -1.33 6.27
CA THR A 158 -21.29 -1.70 7.47
C THR A 158 -22.52 -0.80 7.64
N ASP A 159 -23.56 -1.29 8.30
CA ASP A 159 -24.67 -0.46 8.78
C ASP A 159 -24.37 0.16 10.17
N GLY A 160 -23.22 -0.14 10.77
CA GLY A 160 -22.77 0.41 12.05
C GLY A 160 -23.40 -0.21 13.30
N VAL A 161 -24.23 -1.26 13.16
CA VAL A 161 -24.94 -1.88 14.29
C VAL A 161 -24.43 -3.31 14.51
N ASP A 162 -23.49 -3.47 15.43
CA ASP A 162 -23.00 -4.79 15.83
C ASP A 162 -23.96 -5.53 16.78
N HIS A 163 -23.71 -6.82 16.97
CA HIS A 163 -24.35 -7.62 18.01
C HIS A 163 -23.99 -7.09 19.41
N PRO A 164 -24.89 -7.10 20.42
CA PRO A 164 -24.63 -6.54 21.75
C PRO A 164 -23.44 -7.17 22.50
N ARG A 165 -23.09 -8.42 22.16
CA ARG A 165 -21.90 -9.12 22.69
C ARG A 165 -20.62 -8.88 21.88
N SER A 166 -20.69 -8.13 20.78
CA SER A 166 -19.50 -7.78 20.01
C SER A 166 -18.63 -6.83 20.83
N PRO A 167 -17.29 -6.98 20.77
CA PRO A 167 -16.39 -5.93 21.22
C PRO A 167 -16.67 -4.60 20.50
N SER A 168 -16.13 -3.51 21.06
CA SER A 168 -16.29 -2.17 20.48
C SER A 168 -15.53 -2.02 19.16
N ALA A 169 -16.26 -1.89 18.06
CA ALA A 169 -15.69 -1.53 16.76
C ALA A 169 -14.94 -0.19 16.78
N VAL A 170 -15.34 0.75 17.63
CA VAL A 170 -14.67 2.04 17.81
C VAL A 170 -13.28 1.85 18.40
N THR A 171 -13.15 0.96 19.40
CA THR A 171 -11.85 0.64 20.01
C THR A 171 -10.96 -0.07 19.00
N ALA A 172 -11.49 -1.05 18.26
CA ALA A 172 -10.75 -1.72 17.19
C ALA A 172 -10.29 -0.73 16.10
N ALA A 173 -11.14 0.22 15.71
CA ALA A 173 -10.80 1.24 14.73
C ALA A 173 -9.77 2.25 15.26
N SER A 174 -9.81 2.60 16.55
CA SER A 174 -8.77 3.41 17.18
C SER A 174 -7.40 2.73 17.05
N GLU A 175 -7.35 1.42 17.28
CA GLU A 175 -6.13 0.65 17.16
C GLU A 175 -5.64 0.57 15.71
N ALA A 176 -6.55 0.40 14.74
CA ALA A 176 -6.22 0.47 13.32
C ALA A 176 -5.61 1.83 12.95
N LYS A 177 -6.20 2.93 13.43
CA LYS A 177 -5.71 4.29 13.19
C LYS A 177 -4.32 4.52 13.79
N ASN A 178 -4.04 3.96 14.98
CA ASN A 178 -2.71 4.00 15.60
C ASN A 178 -1.65 3.24 14.76
N HIS A 179 -2.07 2.29 13.93
CA HIS A 179 -1.22 1.56 12.98
C HIS A 179 -1.06 2.28 11.62
N ASN A 180 -1.36 3.58 11.56
CA ASN A 180 -1.35 4.41 10.36
C ASN A 180 -2.27 3.89 9.25
N ILE A 181 -3.37 3.21 9.62
CA ILE A 181 -4.38 2.76 8.66
C ILE A 181 -5.44 3.85 8.53
N ARG A 182 -5.66 4.32 7.30
CA ARG A 182 -6.74 5.25 7.00
C ARG A 182 -8.04 4.48 6.83
N LEU A 183 -8.99 4.70 7.73
CA LEU A 183 -10.21 3.92 7.79
C LEU A 183 -11.40 4.73 7.25
N PHE A 184 -12.00 4.24 6.18
CA PHE A 184 -13.26 4.73 5.63
C PHE A 184 -14.40 3.82 6.06
N THR A 185 -15.54 4.41 6.39
CA THR A 185 -16.79 3.67 6.55
C THR A 185 -17.71 3.95 5.37
N ILE A 186 -18.28 2.90 4.81
CA ILE A 186 -19.24 2.94 3.71
C ILE A 186 -20.55 2.39 4.26
N GLY A 187 -21.47 3.29 4.58
CA GLY A 187 -22.79 2.97 5.11
C GLY A 187 -23.61 2.19 4.10
N LEU A 188 -24.10 1.00 4.49
CA LEU A 188 -24.89 0.14 3.58
C LEU A 188 -26.29 0.70 3.29
N SER A 189 -26.86 1.38 4.27
CA SER A 189 -28.16 2.04 4.14
C SER A 189 -27.93 3.51 3.77
N GLY A 190 -28.76 4.05 2.88
CA GLY A 190 -28.77 5.47 2.49
C GLY A 190 -29.33 6.37 3.61
N LEU A 191 -28.75 6.25 4.81
CA LEU A 191 -29.28 6.89 6.00
C LEU A 191 -29.10 8.41 5.90
N PRO A 192 -30.12 9.19 6.31
CA PRO A 192 -29.99 10.64 6.45
C PRO A 192 -28.81 11.01 7.34
N ARG A 193 -28.21 12.19 7.08
CA ARG A 193 -27.00 12.69 7.77
C ARG A 193 -27.13 12.75 9.30
N ASP A 194 -28.34 12.72 9.85
CA ASP A 194 -28.60 13.02 11.26
C ASP A 194 -29.04 11.79 12.08
N MET A 195 -29.00 10.57 11.51
CA MET A 195 -29.30 9.35 12.26
C MET A 195 -28.17 8.98 13.25
N PRO A 196 -28.47 8.41 14.43
CA PRO A 196 -27.47 7.96 15.41
C PRO A 196 -26.41 7.02 14.81
N THR A 197 -26.81 6.22 13.83
CA THR A 197 -25.92 5.36 13.05
C THR A 197 -24.80 6.13 12.37
N ASN A 198 -25.06 7.34 11.86
CA ASN A 198 -24.02 8.18 11.25
C ASN A 198 -22.97 8.60 12.29
N ALA A 199 -23.39 8.91 13.52
CA ALA A 199 -22.45 9.22 14.60
C ALA A 199 -21.53 8.01 14.90
N ARG A 200 -22.08 6.79 14.87
CA ARG A 200 -21.28 5.57 15.03
C ARG A 200 -20.29 5.37 13.88
N LEU A 201 -20.72 5.50 12.63
CA LEU A 201 -19.83 5.39 11.46
C LEU A 201 -18.71 6.45 11.49
N ARG A 202 -19.01 7.68 11.92
CA ARG A 202 -18.04 8.76 12.13
C ARG A 202 -17.01 8.44 13.22
N SER A 203 -17.42 7.78 14.30
CA SER A 203 -16.50 7.40 15.39
C SER A 203 -15.52 6.29 14.99
N ILE A 204 -15.93 5.44 14.04
CA ILE A 204 -15.10 4.37 13.49
C ILE A 204 -14.12 4.96 12.45
N ALA A 205 -14.63 5.76 11.51
CA ALA A 205 -13.83 6.37 10.45
C ALA A 205 -12.65 7.23 10.96
N SER A 206 -11.69 7.47 10.08
CA SER A 206 -10.60 8.43 10.29
C SER A 206 -11.09 9.87 10.16
N ALA A 207 -10.36 10.81 10.77
CA ALA A 207 -10.63 12.23 10.60
C ALA A 207 -10.10 12.75 9.25
N PRO A 208 -10.75 13.77 8.64
CA PRO A 208 -12.05 14.32 9.05
C PRO A 208 -13.21 13.41 8.60
N PRO A 209 -14.25 13.20 9.45
CA PRO A 209 -15.32 12.25 9.13
C PRO A 209 -16.13 12.59 7.87
N GLN A 210 -16.20 13.86 7.47
CA GLN A 210 -16.91 14.31 6.27
C GLN A 210 -16.32 13.74 4.97
N GLN A 211 -15.04 13.35 4.99
CA GLN A 211 -14.34 12.74 3.87
C GLN A 211 -14.31 11.21 3.96
N HIS A 212 -14.39 10.65 5.17
CA HIS A 212 -14.16 9.23 5.43
C HIS A 212 -15.44 8.44 5.73
N VAL A 213 -16.59 9.11 5.84
CA VAL A 213 -17.90 8.47 5.95
C VAL A 213 -18.66 8.66 4.65
N LEU A 214 -18.84 7.55 3.94
CA LEU A 214 -19.49 7.48 2.63
C LEU A 214 -20.72 6.56 2.71
N SER A 215 -21.51 6.48 1.63
CA SER A 215 -22.69 5.61 1.58
C SER A 215 -22.70 4.79 0.29
N LEU A 216 -23.02 3.50 0.41
CA LEU A 216 -23.21 2.59 -0.73
C LEU A 216 -24.43 2.97 -1.58
N ALA A 217 -25.37 3.73 -1.00
CA ALA A 217 -26.54 4.24 -1.72
C ALA A 217 -26.26 5.54 -2.50
N ASP A 218 -25.07 6.13 -2.35
CA ASP A 218 -24.69 7.34 -3.07
C ASP A 218 -24.18 6.96 -4.47
N ASN A 219 -24.88 7.41 -5.51
CA ASN A 219 -24.48 7.18 -6.90
C ASN A 219 -23.10 7.80 -7.24
N LEU A 220 -22.64 8.77 -6.45
CA LEU A 220 -21.33 9.40 -6.60
C LEU A 220 -20.26 8.78 -5.69
N LEU A 221 -20.54 7.64 -5.03
CA LEU A 221 -19.60 6.98 -4.12
C LEU A 221 -18.24 6.73 -4.78
N GLU A 222 -18.24 6.08 -5.95
CA GLU A 222 -16.99 5.73 -6.65
C GLU A 222 -16.19 6.99 -6.99
N ASP A 223 -16.85 8.07 -7.44
CA ASP A 223 -16.18 9.33 -7.77
C ASP A 223 -15.59 10.02 -6.54
N LYS A 224 -16.36 10.07 -5.45
CA LYS A 224 -15.92 10.67 -4.19
C LYS A 224 -14.73 9.91 -3.62
N LEU A 225 -14.86 8.60 -3.48
CA LEU A 225 -13.80 7.77 -2.91
C LEU A 225 -12.55 7.79 -3.79
N PHE A 226 -12.69 7.71 -5.12
CA PHE A 226 -11.55 7.80 -6.02
C PHE A 226 -10.79 9.12 -5.88
N ARG A 227 -11.50 10.26 -5.80
CA ARG A 227 -10.87 11.56 -5.57
C ARG A 227 -10.12 11.62 -4.25
N GLU A 228 -10.73 11.17 -3.16
CA GLU A 228 -10.09 11.18 -1.83
C GLU A 228 -8.83 10.29 -1.82
N LEU A 229 -8.89 9.09 -2.41
CA LEU A 229 -7.72 8.21 -2.50
C LEU A 229 -6.62 8.79 -3.38
N ASN A 230 -6.98 9.45 -4.49
CA ASN A 230 -6.00 10.12 -5.33
C ASN A 230 -5.28 11.26 -4.59
N VAL A 231 -6.01 12.03 -3.77
CA VAL A 231 -5.42 13.06 -2.89
C VAL A 231 -4.50 12.42 -1.85
N LEU A 232 -4.94 11.35 -1.17
CA LEU A 232 -4.11 10.65 -0.18
C LEU A 232 -2.81 10.10 -0.77
N VAL A 233 -2.86 9.52 -1.97
CA VAL A 233 -1.68 9.01 -2.68
C VAL A 233 -0.73 10.17 -3.01
N ASN A 234 -1.22 11.24 -3.61
CA ASN A 234 -0.37 12.34 -4.07
C ASN A 234 0.16 13.22 -2.92
N THR A 235 -0.59 13.36 -1.82
CA THR A 235 -0.09 14.03 -0.60
C THR A 235 0.98 13.21 0.11
N GLY A 236 0.79 11.89 0.22
CA GLY A 236 1.82 10.99 0.77
C GLY A 236 3.11 11.02 -0.05
N VAL A 237 2.98 11.05 -1.37
CA VAL A 237 4.11 11.20 -2.31
C VAL A 237 4.81 12.54 -2.13
N SER A 238 4.06 13.65 -2.06
CA SER A 238 4.62 14.99 -1.85
C SER A 238 5.41 15.07 -0.55
N MET A 239 4.85 14.59 0.56
CA MET A 239 5.54 14.54 1.86
C MET A 239 6.82 13.70 1.81
N SER A 240 6.79 12.56 1.11
CA SER A 240 7.99 11.74 0.94
C SER A 240 9.03 12.45 0.07
N LEU A 241 8.63 13.22 -0.93
CA LEU A 241 9.54 14.02 -1.74
C LEU A 241 10.21 15.10 -0.90
N PHE A 242 9.45 15.84 -0.08
CA PHE A 242 9.99 16.82 0.87
C PHE A 242 11.04 16.22 1.80
N LEU A 243 10.77 15.05 2.38
CA LEU A 243 11.74 14.37 3.25
C LEU A 243 12.99 13.92 2.50
N VAL A 244 12.86 13.46 1.26
CA VAL A 244 14.01 13.10 0.41
C VAL A 244 14.81 14.34 0.06
N THR A 245 14.17 15.46 -0.28
CA THR A 245 14.85 16.73 -0.59
C THR A 245 15.63 17.23 0.62
N ILE A 246 15.02 17.28 1.81
CA ILE A 246 15.72 17.68 3.06
C ILE A 246 16.89 16.73 3.35
N HIS A 247 16.72 15.42 3.16
CA HIS A 247 17.80 14.47 3.38
C HIS A 247 18.97 14.63 2.40
N LEU A 248 18.71 15.06 1.17
CA LEU A 248 19.74 15.38 0.18
C LEU A 248 20.41 16.72 0.50
N GLU A 249 19.66 17.76 0.82
CA GLU A 249 20.18 19.09 1.22
C GLU A 249 21.09 18.97 2.46
N CYS A 250 20.69 18.22 3.49
CA CYS A 250 21.54 17.99 4.67
C CYS A 250 22.79 17.15 4.40
N LYS A 251 22.87 16.46 3.25
CA LYS A 251 24.05 15.66 2.88
C LYS A 251 25.09 16.50 2.13
N ASP A 252 24.66 17.58 1.49
CA ASP A 252 25.51 18.52 0.77
C ASP A 252 26.13 19.59 1.69
N ASP A 253 25.59 19.80 2.90
CA ASP A 253 26.12 20.72 3.92
C ASP A 253 27.26 20.12 4.79
N TYR A 254 27.73 18.91 4.49
CA TYR A 254 28.81 18.21 5.23
C TYR A 254 30.07 17.93 4.38
N LEU A 255 30.26 18.64 3.27
CA LEU A 255 31.47 18.59 2.42
C LEU A 255 32.12 19.96 2.25
#